data_AF-A0A4Q8LKB8-F1
#
_entry.id   AF-A0A4Q8LKB8-F1
#
_cell.length_a   1.000
_cell.length_b   1.000
_cell.length_c   1.000
_cell.angle_alpha   90.00
_cell.angle_beta   90.00
_cell.angle_gamma   90.00
#
_symmetry.space_group_name_H-M   'P 1'
#
loop_
_entity.id
_entity.type
_entity.pdbx_description
1 polymer ?
#
loop_
_entity_poly.entity_id
_entity_poly.type
_entity_poly.pdbx_seq_one_letter_code
_entity_poly.pdbx_strand_id
1 'polypeptide(L)'
;MSSDAFGRNADGLFKPSRRRFVQGLAAGGAAAGLGLWPKLSWALKGPGNPNVLSGTEFDLAIGETPMNFTGRMRPAVTVNGSIPAPLLRWREGTTVNLRVSNALPEGSIFGHETSIHWHGILLPANMDGVPGLSFNGIHRGEAYQYRFTVKQGGTYWYHSHSGFQEQAGLYGPLIIDPIEPEPFAFDRDYVVMLSDWTDMDPTRLFARLKKMSMYDNHYMRTAGDFLRDAERNGLAATIDDRKMWGQMRMSPTDLSDVNANTYTYLMNGKTSLSNWTGLFRSGEKIRLRFINGSAMTHFDVRIPGLKMTVVAADGQYVHPVTIDEFRIATAETFDVIVEPSGQDAFTIFAQDMGRTGFVAGTLAVREGLRAPIPPVDPRPLLTMQDMGMDHGSIGGMDMSGGKGMEMSCGANMGMAGMDHGAMAQASKPADADPHAGHDMAAMKDGAMAGMNHENTVTHPASETRNPLVDNQAMVVSSRLDDPGIGLRDNGRKVLSYSMLKSAFDDPDGRDPGREIELHLTGHMERFAWGFNGQKFSDVEPLRLNYGERMRIVLVNDTMMTHPIHLHGMWSDLEDDQGNFLVRKHTIDMPPGSKRSYRVRADALGSWAYHCHLLYHMEAGMMRTVRVDE
;
A
#
# COMPACT_ATOMS: atom_id res chain seq x y z
N MET A 1 9.59 -35.59 -25.08
CA MET A 1 8.52 -36.61 -25.18
C MET A 1 8.47 -37.27 -23.81
N SER A 2 7.49 -37.06 -22.94
CA SER A 2 6.04 -37.11 -23.14
C SER A 2 5.34 -35.82 -22.71
N SER A 3 4.44 -35.39 -23.58
CA SER A 3 3.35 -34.46 -23.36
C SER A 3 2.36 -35.00 -22.33
N ASP A 4 1.86 -34.12 -21.46
CA ASP A 4 0.45 -34.07 -21.05
C ASP A 4 0.23 -32.79 -20.22
N ALA A 5 0.11 -31.68 -20.94
CA ALA A 5 -0.37 -30.43 -20.41
C ALA A 5 -1.60 -30.03 -21.23
N PHE A 6 -2.72 -29.84 -20.51
CA PHE A 6 -3.98 -29.26 -20.97
C PHE A 6 -4.92 -30.17 -21.79
N GLY A 7 -5.89 -30.77 -21.10
CA GLY A 7 -7.17 -31.21 -21.70
C GLY A 7 -8.30 -30.28 -21.25
N ARG A 8 -8.99 -29.64 -22.20
CA ARG A 8 -10.27 -28.94 -21.99
C ARG A 8 -11.42 -29.96 -22.13
N ASN A 9 -12.43 -29.89 -21.27
CA ASN A 9 -13.73 -30.50 -21.53
C ASN A 9 -14.75 -29.44 -21.99
N ALA A 10 -15.86 -29.92 -22.54
CA ALA A 10 -16.83 -29.19 -23.36
C ALA A 10 -17.53 -27.98 -22.70
N ASP A 11 -17.29 -27.67 -21.42
CA ASP A 11 -17.98 -26.59 -20.68
C ASP A 11 -17.06 -25.43 -20.23
N GLY A 12 -15.83 -25.32 -20.75
CA GLY A 12 -15.05 -24.06 -20.68
C GLY A 12 -14.56 -23.58 -19.30
N LEU A 13 -14.72 -24.33 -18.21
CA LEU A 13 -14.25 -23.93 -16.88
C LEU A 13 -12.76 -24.28 -16.65
N PHE A 14 -11.96 -23.28 -16.26
CA PHE A 14 -10.58 -23.47 -15.80
C PHE A 14 -10.55 -24.23 -14.46
N LYS A 15 -9.90 -25.39 -14.41
CA LYS A 15 -9.52 -26.02 -13.14
C LYS A 15 -8.27 -25.31 -12.59
N PRO A 16 -8.27 -24.77 -11.35
CA PRO A 16 -7.02 -24.42 -10.70
C PRO A 16 -6.18 -25.68 -10.51
N SER A 17 -4.85 -25.54 -10.55
CA SER A 17 -3.95 -26.69 -10.36
C SER A 17 -4.27 -27.38 -9.02
N ARG A 18 -4.16 -28.72 -9.00
CA ARG A 18 -4.48 -29.60 -7.83
C ARG A 18 -3.83 -29.20 -6.51
N ARG A 19 -2.91 -28.23 -6.51
CA ARG A 19 -2.20 -27.71 -5.33
C ARG A 19 -2.97 -26.66 -4.52
N ARG A 20 -4.02 -26.02 -5.08
CA ARG A 20 -4.78 -24.96 -4.37
C ARG A 20 -6.08 -25.44 -3.68
N PHE A 21 -6.52 -26.69 -3.88
CA PHE A 21 -7.84 -27.15 -3.41
C PHE A 21 -7.83 -28.04 -2.15
N VAL A 22 -6.69 -28.60 -1.71
CA VAL A 22 -6.65 -29.63 -0.65
C VAL A 22 -5.91 -29.18 0.64
N GLN A 23 -5.76 -27.89 0.93
CA GLN A 23 -4.92 -27.45 2.07
C GLN A 23 -5.52 -26.33 2.93
N GLY A 24 -6.71 -26.52 3.52
CA GLY A 24 -7.18 -25.55 4.52
C GLY A 24 -8.28 -26.03 5.44
N LEU A 25 -8.01 -27.12 6.17
CA LEU A 25 -8.77 -27.46 7.37
C LEU A 25 -8.06 -27.02 8.67
N ALA A 26 -6.96 -26.27 8.58
CA ALA A 26 -6.30 -25.73 9.76
C ALA A 26 -6.98 -24.42 10.19
N ALA A 27 -7.72 -24.48 11.30
CA ALA A 27 -7.93 -23.30 12.11
C ALA A 27 -6.57 -22.89 12.69
N GLY A 28 -6.15 -21.63 12.51
CA GLY A 28 -5.00 -21.04 13.22
C GLY A 28 -5.30 -20.88 14.71
N GLY A 29 -5.64 -21.97 15.39
CA GLY A 29 -5.77 -22.05 16.83
C GLY A 29 -4.46 -22.53 17.42
N ALA A 30 -3.94 -21.81 18.41
CA ALA A 30 -2.80 -22.24 19.20
C ALA A 30 -3.03 -23.70 19.67
N ALA A 31 -2.15 -24.61 19.25
CA ALA A 31 -2.08 -25.91 19.89
C ALA A 31 -1.54 -25.67 21.31
N ALA A 32 -2.45 -25.54 22.29
CA ALA A 32 -2.09 -25.36 23.68
C ALA A 32 -1.26 -26.57 24.16
N GLY A 33 0.05 -26.41 24.19
CA GLY A 33 0.96 -27.32 24.86
C GLY A 33 0.64 -27.30 26.36
N LEU A 34 0.20 -28.43 26.89
CA LEU A 34 0.02 -28.64 28.33
C LEU A 34 1.36 -28.45 29.05
N GLY A 35 1.50 -27.38 29.82
CA GLY A 35 2.66 -27.19 30.69
C GLY A 35 2.77 -25.82 31.35
N LEU A 36 2.18 -25.69 32.55
CA LEU A 36 2.49 -24.71 33.61
C LEU A 36 2.31 -23.21 33.28
N TRP A 37 1.08 -22.71 33.34
CA TRP A 37 0.75 -21.26 33.39
C TRP A 37 0.64 -20.75 34.84
N PRO A 38 1.10 -19.51 35.14
CA PRO A 38 0.48 -18.71 36.19
C PRO A 38 -0.85 -18.14 35.69
N LYS A 39 -1.89 -18.29 36.51
CA LYS A 39 -3.23 -17.71 36.29
C LYS A 39 -3.21 -16.21 36.59
N LEU A 40 -3.78 -15.39 35.71
CA LEU A 40 -4.78 -14.35 36.00
C LEU A 40 -4.89 -13.35 34.83
N SER A 41 -6.04 -13.35 34.15
CA SER A 41 -6.62 -12.16 33.52
C SER A 41 -8.07 -12.46 33.13
N TRP A 42 -8.97 -11.55 33.51
CA TRP A 42 -10.41 -11.65 33.25
C TRP A 42 -10.67 -11.36 31.77
N ALA A 43 -10.66 -12.40 30.93
CA ALA A 43 -11.02 -12.29 29.53
C ALA A 43 -12.54 -12.15 29.39
N LEU A 44 -13.02 -10.97 28.98
CA LEU A 44 -14.37 -10.81 28.47
C LEU A 44 -14.43 -11.44 27.07
N LYS A 45 -15.08 -12.61 26.97
CA LYS A 45 -15.33 -13.28 25.69
C LYS A 45 -16.42 -12.53 24.92
N GLY A 46 -16.02 -11.63 24.03
CA GLY A 46 -16.89 -11.09 22.98
C GLY A 46 -16.87 -11.98 21.72
N PRO A 47 -17.97 -12.11 20.98
CA PRO A 47 -17.94 -12.79 19.68
C PRO A 47 -17.15 -11.95 18.67
N GLY A 48 -16.08 -12.52 18.07
CA GLY A 48 -15.36 -11.92 16.94
C GLY A 48 -13.84 -11.85 17.06
N ASN A 49 -13.31 -11.74 18.29
CA ASN A 49 -11.88 -11.87 18.59
C ASN A 49 -11.70 -12.48 19.99
N PRO A 50 -11.28 -13.76 20.13
CA PRO A 50 -11.25 -14.44 21.41
C PRO A 50 -10.19 -13.92 22.39
N ASN A 51 -9.28 -13.03 21.95
CA ASN A 51 -8.16 -12.50 22.74
C ASN A 51 -8.20 -10.96 22.81
N VAL A 52 -9.16 -10.39 23.54
CA VAL A 52 -9.19 -8.94 23.84
C VAL A 52 -8.55 -8.68 25.20
N LEU A 53 -7.56 -7.79 25.25
CA LEU A 53 -6.96 -7.27 26.47
C LEU A 53 -7.41 -5.82 26.64
N SER A 54 -8.00 -5.49 27.77
CA SER A 54 -8.51 -4.14 28.08
C SER A 54 -8.09 -3.69 29.46
N GLY A 55 -7.93 -2.38 29.65
CA GLY A 55 -7.52 -1.78 30.91
C GLY A 55 -6.32 -0.86 30.72
N THR A 56 -5.53 -0.68 31.77
CA THR A 56 -4.31 0.15 31.76
C THR A 56 -3.04 -0.65 32.00
N GLU A 57 -3.13 -1.91 32.42
CA GLU A 57 -2.00 -2.78 32.72
C GLU A 57 -1.99 -3.96 31.73
N PHE A 58 -0.88 -4.12 31.02
CA PHE A 58 -0.73 -5.15 29.99
C PHE A 58 0.61 -5.88 30.18
N ASP A 59 0.56 -7.21 30.08
CA ASP A 59 1.75 -8.05 29.98
C ASP A 59 1.70 -8.78 28.63
N LEU A 60 2.68 -8.48 27.79
CA LEU A 60 2.81 -8.97 26.43
C LEU A 60 4.10 -9.77 26.32
N ALA A 61 3.99 -11.05 26.02
CA ALA A 61 5.12 -11.94 25.78
C ALA A 61 5.29 -12.20 24.29
N ILE A 62 6.40 -11.74 23.73
CA ILE A 62 6.77 -12.00 22.34
C ILE A 62 7.55 -13.31 22.30
N GLY A 63 7.06 -14.28 21.54
CA GLY A 63 7.70 -15.59 21.42
C GLY A 63 7.38 -16.27 20.10
N GLU A 64 7.97 -17.43 19.88
CA GLU A 64 7.71 -18.24 18.69
C GLU A 64 6.58 -19.24 18.92
N THR A 65 5.61 -19.26 18.01
CA THR A 65 4.53 -20.25 17.98
C THR A 65 4.46 -20.92 16.61
N PRO A 66 4.41 -22.26 16.53
CA PRO A 66 4.18 -22.95 15.27
C PRO A 66 2.78 -22.67 14.70
N MET A 67 2.71 -22.15 13.48
CA MET A 67 1.49 -21.83 12.74
C MET A 67 1.39 -22.64 11.45
N ASN A 68 0.17 -22.82 10.95
CA ASN A 68 -0.09 -23.58 9.72
C ASN A 68 -1.30 -23.04 8.96
N PHE A 69 -1.04 -22.15 8.01
CA PHE A 69 -2.07 -21.59 7.13
C PHE A 69 -2.15 -22.29 5.76
N THR A 70 -1.08 -22.97 5.35
CA THR A 70 -0.88 -23.50 3.99
C THR A 70 -0.81 -25.03 3.92
N GLY A 71 -1.03 -25.71 5.06
CA GLY A 71 -0.73 -27.12 5.23
C GLY A 71 0.72 -27.42 5.65
N ARG A 72 1.54 -26.39 5.89
CA ARG A 72 2.92 -26.52 6.38
C ARG A 72 3.08 -25.84 7.74
N MET A 73 3.57 -26.57 8.73
CA MET A 73 3.95 -25.99 10.02
C MET A 73 5.18 -25.09 9.83
N ARG A 74 5.07 -23.86 10.32
CA ARG A 74 6.12 -22.83 10.28
C ARG A 74 6.16 -22.07 11.59
N PRO A 75 7.34 -21.77 12.15
CA PRO A 75 7.42 -20.91 13.31
C PRO A 75 6.97 -19.50 12.90
N ALA A 76 6.27 -18.83 13.81
CA ALA A 76 5.79 -17.48 13.64
C ALA A 76 6.11 -16.68 14.89
N VAL A 77 6.36 -15.38 14.75
CA VAL A 77 6.56 -14.48 15.89
C VAL A 77 5.20 -14.01 16.35
N THR A 78 4.89 -14.24 17.63
CA THR A 78 3.56 -14.03 18.18
C THR A 78 3.64 -13.25 19.48
N VAL A 79 2.62 -12.45 19.76
CA VAL A 79 2.38 -11.89 21.09
C VAL A 79 1.35 -12.76 21.78
N ASN A 80 1.67 -13.26 22.96
CA ASN A 80 0.79 -14.14 23.76
C ASN A 80 0.27 -15.37 22.96
N GLY A 81 1.06 -15.86 21.99
CA GLY A 81 0.79 -17.09 21.27
C GLY A 81 -0.26 -17.01 20.15
N SER A 82 -0.68 -15.82 19.71
CA SER A 82 -1.69 -15.67 18.65
C SER A 82 -1.21 -14.85 17.44
N ILE A 83 -1.82 -15.15 16.28
CA ILE A 83 -1.79 -14.33 15.06
C ILE A 83 -3.23 -14.12 14.57
N PRO A 84 -3.72 -12.88 14.44
CA PRO A 84 -3.07 -11.66 14.90
C PRO A 84 -2.79 -11.71 16.40
N ALA A 85 -1.87 -10.87 16.86
CA ALA A 85 -1.67 -10.64 18.28
C ALA A 85 -2.97 -10.14 18.95
N PRO A 86 -3.11 -10.25 20.29
CA PRO A 86 -4.34 -9.88 20.99
C PRO A 86 -4.82 -8.48 20.64
N LEU A 87 -6.13 -8.29 20.54
CA LEU A 87 -6.69 -6.94 20.45
C LEU A 87 -6.41 -6.20 21.74
N LEU A 88 -5.65 -5.11 21.65
CA LEU A 88 -5.52 -4.16 22.74
C LEU A 88 -6.67 -3.15 22.65
N ARG A 89 -7.43 -2.99 23.74
CA ARG A 89 -8.48 -1.99 23.85
C ARG A 89 -8.16 -1.01 24.96
N TRP A 90 -7.76 0.18 24.58
CA TRP A 90 -7.42 1.27 25.50
C TRP A 90 -8.54 2.28 25.59
N ARG A 91 -8.42 3.20 26.54
CA ARG A 91 -9.31 4.35 26.67
C ARG A 91 -8.49 5.64 26.59
N GLU A 92 -8.93 6.58 25.78
CA GLU A 92 -8.33 7.90 25.68
C GLU A 92 -8.28 8.60 27.06
N GLY A 93 -7.21 9.36 27.30
CA GLY A 93 -6.94 10.05 28.56
C GLY A 93 -6.38 9.18 29.68
N THR A 94 -6.29 7.85 29.49
CA THR A 94 -5.67 6.96 30.47
C THR A 94 -4.17 6.81 30.24
N THR A 95 -3.41 6.52 31.30
CA THR A 95 -2.01 6.09 31.18
C THR A 95 -1.97 4.58 31.07
N VAL A 96 -1.40 4.08 29.97
CA VAL A 96 -1.17 2.66 29.76
C VAL A 96 0.22 2.27 30.26
N ASN A 97 0.32 1.08 30.85
CA ASN A 97 1.52 0.44 31.35
C ASN A 97 1.62 -0.91 30.65
N LEU A 98 2.56 -1.05 29.72
CA LEU A 98 2.75 -2.28 28.95
C LEU A 98 4.13 -2.85 29.24
N ARG A 99 4.15 -3.99 29.92
CA ARG A 99 5.36 -4.79 30.09
C ARG A 99 5.47 -5.72 28.88
N VAL A 100 6.45 -5.48 28.03
CA VAL A 100 6.71 -6.29 26.83
C VAL A 100 7.96 -7.11 27.06
N SER A 101 7.82 -8.44 27.09
CA SER A 101 8.93 -9.37 27.32
C SER A 101 9.34 -10.10 26.03
N ASN A 102 10.64 -10.31 25.85
CA ASN A 102 11.18 -11.08 24.74
C ASN A 102 11.48 -12.51 25.19
N ALA A 103 10.62 -13.44 24.77
CA ALA A 103 10.73 -14.87 25.00
C ALA A 103 11.13 -15.65 23.72
N LEU A 104 11.72 -14.98 22.71
CA LEU A 104 12.26 -15.67 21.53
C LEU A 104 13.35 -16.68 21.95
N PRO A 105 13.32 -17.92 21.43
CA PRO A 105 14.27 -18.95 21.82
C PRO A 105 15.70 -18.65 21.37
N GLU A 106 16.67 -19.29 22.01
CA GLU A 106 18.05 -19.31 21.52
C GLU A 106 18.11 -19.95 20.12
N GLY A 107 18.86 -19.35 19.21
CA GLY A 107 18.94 -19.80 17.81
C GLY A 107 17.72 -19.46 16.95
N SER A 108 16.79 -18.63 17.44
CA SER A 108 15.68 -18.08 16.65
C SER A 108 16.16 -17.51 15.31
N ILE A 109 15.47 -17.87 14.23
CA ILE A 109 15.73 -17.29 12.89
C ILE A 109 15.21 -15.86 12.76
N PHE A 110 14.45 -15.37 13.74
CA PHE A 110 13.85 -14.03 13.76
C PHE A 110 14.69 -13.02 14.57
N GLY A 111 15.92 -13.39 14.93
CA GLY A 111 16.86 -12.55 15.65
C GLY A 111 16.89 -12.82 17.16
N HIS A 112 17.57 -11.93 17.87
CA HIS A 112 17.76 -12.00 19.33
C HIS A 112 17.20 -10.78 20.05
N GLU A 113 16.69 -9.82 19.31
CA GLU A 113 16.04 -8.59 19.77
C GLU A 113 14.60 -8.55 19.24
N THR A 114 13.74 -7.79 19.89
CA THR A 114 12.38 -7.52 19.42
C THR A 114 11.93 -6.13 19.85
N SER A 115 10.81 -5.67 19.32
CA SER A 115 10.23 -4.37 19.62
C SER A 115 8.73 -4.38 19.31
N ILE A 116 8.02 -3.36 19.81
CA ILE A 116 6.65 -3.06 19.40
C ILE A 116 6.58 -1.57 19.09
N HIS A 117 6.26 -1.25 17.84
CA HIS A 117 5.82 0.07 17.44
C HIS A 117 4.29 0.19 17.57
N TRP A 118 3.83 1.32 18.10
CA TRP A 118 2.41 1.65 18.30
C TRP A 118 1.95 2.54 17.15
N HIS A 119 1.56 1.92 16.04
CA HIS A 119 1.32 2.60 14.77
C HIS A 119 0.26 3.70 14.87
N GLY A 120 0.67 4.93 14.54
CA GLY A 120 -0.21 6.10 14.56
C GLY A 120 -0.45 6.73 15.94
N ILE A 121 0.20 6.26 17.00
CA ILE A 121 0.00 6.77 18.36
C ILE A 121 0.93 7.95 18.67
N LEU A 122 0.38 9.02 19.25
CA LEU A 122 1.16 10.13 19.79
C LEU A 122 1.68 9.78 21.19
N LEU A 123 3.00 9.59 21.29
CA LEU A 123 3.69 9.16 22.50
C LEU A 123 5.04 9.88 22.65
N PRO A 124 5.75 9.77 23.78
CA PRO A 124 7.14 10.22 23.89
C PRO A 124 8.07 9.39 23.00
N ALA A 125 9.08 10.00 22.36
CA ALA A 125 9.94 9.32 21.39
C ALA A 125 10.55 8.00 21.91
N ASN A 126 10.97 7.92 23.17
CA ASN A 126 11.55 6.69 23.73
C ASN A 126 10.55 5.53 23.91
N MET A 127 9.25 5.78 23.72
CA MET A 127 8.19 4.77 23.76
C MET A 127 7.74 4.31 22.35
N ASP A 128 8.39 4.82 21.29
CA ASP A 128 7.99 4.60 19.90
C ASP A 128 8.29 3.19 19.39
N GLY A 129 9.32 2.54 19.95
CA GLY A 129 9.59 1.11 19.69
C GLY A 129 10.42 0.81 18.44
N VAL A 130 11.27 1.74 17.99
CA VAL A 130 12.22 1.55 16.87
C VAL A 130 13.64 1.34 17.42
N PRO A 131 14.19 0.11 17.40
CA PRO A 131 15.56 -0.16 17.85
C PRO A 131 16.61 0.67 17.10
N GLY A 132 17.62 1.16 17.81
CA GLY A 132 18.67 2.01 17.25
C GLY A 132 18.25 3.46 17.00
N LEU A 133 16.96 3.79 17.17
CA LEU A 133 16.42 5.15 17.01
C LEU A 133 15.77 5.68 18.28
N SER A 134 14.67 5.06 18.73
CA SER A 134 13.94 5.49 19.92
C SER A 134 14.49 4.85 21.20
N PHE A 135 15.06 3.65 21.09
CA PHE A 135 15.62 2.87 22.19
C PHE A 135 16.53 1.75 21.65
N ASN A 136 17.06 0.88 22.51
CA ASN A 136 18.04 -0.15 22.13
C ASN A 136 17.42 -1.50 21.70
N GLY A 137 16.10 -1.64 21.63
CA GLY A 137 15.45 -2.94 21.45
C GLY A 137 15.27 -3.69 22.78
N ILE A 138 14.51 -4.79 22.72
CA ILE A 138 14.29 -5.70 23.86
C ILE A 138 15.06 -6.99 23.57
N HIS A 139 16.18 -7.24 24.26
CA HIS A 139 16.95 -8.46 24.02
C HIS A 139 16.29 -9.68 24.66
N ARG A 140 16.67 -10.88 24.19
CA ARG A 140 16.16 -12.15 24.71
C ARG A 140 16.24 -12.23 26.25
N GLY A 141 15.13 -12.60 26.88
CA GLY A 141 15.02 -12.73 28.33
C GLY A 141 14.78 -11.40 29.06
N GLU A 142 14.85 -10.26 28.36
CA GLU A 142 14.56 -8.95 28.90
C GLU A 142 13.09 -8.58 28.73
N ALA A 143 12.70 -7.50 29.42
CA ALA A 143 11.42 -6.85 29.21
C ALA A 143 11.60 -5.33 29.20
N TYR A 144 10.79 -4.64 28.41
CA TYR A 144 10.72 -3.19 28.37
C TYR A 144 9.35 -2.73 28.85
N GLN A 145 9.33 -1.65 29.61
CA GLN A 145 8.11 -1.04 30.12
C GLN A 145 7.75 0.17 29.26
N TYR A 146 6.75 0.02 28.40
CA TYR A 146 6.13 1.16 27.74
C TYR A 146 5.16 1.82 28.72
N ARG A 147 5.28 3.14 28.88
CA ARG A 147 4.36 3.91 29.72
C ARG A 147 4.14 5.30 29.18
N PHE A 148 2.90 5.59 28.77
CA PHE A 148 2.51 6.90 28.28
C PHE A 148 1.01 7.13 28.44
N THR A 149 0.60 8.40 28.41
CA THR A 149 -0.82 8.78 28.40
C THR A 149 -1.34 8.76 26.98
N VAL A 150 -2.46 8.08 26.78
CA VAL A 150 -3.15 7.98 25.50
C VAL A 150 -3.90 9.28 25.22
N LYS A 151 -3.60 9.93 24.08
CA LYS A 151 -4.07 11.29 23.76
C LYS A 151 -5.16 11.37 22.68
N GLN A 152 -5.57 10.22 22.14
CA GLN A 152 -6.43 10.13 20.95
C GLN A 152 -7.30 8.89 21.02
N GLY A 153 -8.49 8.93 20.41
CA GLY A 153 -9.34 7.76 20.12
C GLY A 153 -9.16 7.23 18.69
N GLY A 154 -9.73 6.06 18.39
CA GLY A 154 -9.83 5.53 17.02
C GLY A 154 -9.31 4.10 16.80
N THR A 155 -9.16 3.74 15.53
CA THR A 155 -8.63 2.44 15.05
C THR A 155 -7.16 2.56 14.68
N TYR A 156 -6.31 1.81 15.39
CA TYR A 156 -4.87 1.73 15.21
C TYR A 156 -4.42 0.28 15.24
N TRP A 157 -3.11 0.06 15.23
CA TRP A 157 -2.51 -1.27 15.32
C TRP A 157 -1.10 -1.17 15.88
N TYR A 158 -0.48 -2.32 16.13
CA TYR A 158 0.90 -2.40 16.61
C TYR A 158 1.61 -3.54 15.91
N HIS A 159 2.91 -3.40 15.70
CA HIS A 159 3.73 -4.39 14.99
C HIS A 159 5.19 -4.29 15.42
N SER A 160 6.02 -5.25 14.99
CA SER A 160 7.45 -5.21 15.28
C SER A 160 8.18 -4.26 14.36
N HIS A 161 9.14 -3.51 14.90
CA HIS A 161 10.14 -2.75 14.15
C HIS A 161 11.52 -3.42 14.22
N SER A 162 11.56 -4.74 14.48
CA SER A 162 12.79 -5.53 14.58
C SER A 162 12.89 -6.55 13.45
N GLY A 163 13.83 -6.34 12.52
CA GLY A 163 14.05 -7.21 11.38
C GLY A 163 12.77 -7.49 10.61
N PHE A 164 12.52 -8.77 10.27
CA PHE A 164 11.32 -9.18 9.54
C PHE A 164 10.23 -9.79 10.42
N GLN A 165 10.19 -9.44 11.71
CA GLN A 165 9.24 -10.03 12.66
C GLN A 165 7.78 -9.68 12.34
N GLU A 166 7.50 -8.53 11.73
CA GLU A 166 6.17 -8.16 11.24
C GLU A 166 5.66 -9.19 10.21
N GLN A 167 6.43 -9.44 9.14
CA GLN A 167 6.09 -10.48 8.15
C GLN A 167 5.95 -11.87 8.80
N ALA A 168 6.75 -12.15 9.84
CA ALA A 168 6.72 -13.42 10.56
C ALA A 168 5.52 -13.56 11.51
N GLY A 169 4.70 -12.52 11.69
CA GLY A 169 3.45 -12.60 12.46
C GLY A 169 3.27 -11.59 13.59
N LEU A 170 4.28 -10.77 13.90
CA LEU A 170 4.19 -9.80 15.00
C LEU A 170 3.45 -8.54 14.54
N TYR A 171 2.12 -8.64 14.53
CA TYR A 171 1.18 -7.53 14.35
C TYR A 171 -0.12 -7.80 15.11
N GLY A 172 -0.79 -6.75 15.59
CA GLY A 172 -2.06 -6.86 16.27
C GLY A 172 -2.90 -5.58 16.21
N PRO A 173 -4.22 -5.69 16.34
CA PRO A 173 -5.09 -4.52 16.32
C PRO A 173 -5.06 -3.77 17.66
N LEU A 174 -5.21 -2.45 17.59
CA LEU A 174 -5.28 -1.55 18.74
C LEU A 174 -6.50 -0.62 18.58
N ILE A 175 -7.48 -0.76 19.46
CA ILE A 175 -8.65 0.12 19.48
C ILE A 175 -8.58 1.02 20.69
N ILE A 176 -8.79 2.31 20.48
CA ILE A 176 -8.85 3.28 21.58
C ILE A 176 -10.25 3.86 21.63
N ASP A 177 -10.95 3.57 22.73
CA ASP A 177 -12.26 4.13 23.01
C ASP A 177 -12.09 5.63 23.32
N PRO A 178 -12.73 6.52 22.53
CA PRO A 178 -12.64 7.95 22.74
C PRO A 178 -13.34 8.37 24.03
N ILE A 179 -12.94 9.52 24.59
CA ILE A 179 -13.65 10.13 25.72
C ILE A 179 -14.99 10.70 25.26
N GLU A 180 -14.97 11.37 24.11
CA GLU A 180 -16.16 11.95 23.51
C GLU A 180 -16.93 10.90 22.69
N PRO A 181 -18.27 10.94 22.68
CA PRO A 181 -19.06 10.05 21.84
C PRO A 181 -18.70 10.21 20.36
N GLU A 182 -18.65 9.08 19.65
CA GLU A 182 -18.38 9.07 18.22
C GLU A 182 -19.51 9.80 17.45
N PRO A 183 -19.21 10.51 16.35
CA PRO A 183 -20.21 11.32 15.63
C PRO A 183 -21.18 10.48 14.77
N PHE A 184 -21.20 9.17 14.94
CA PHE A 184 -22.04 8.22 14.21
C PHE A 184 -22.52 7.10 15.13
N ALA A 185 -23.63 6.47 14.77
CA ALA A 185 -24.23 5.37 15.54
C ALA A 185 -24.01 4.02 14.86
N PHE A 186 -23.75 3.00 15.67
CA PHE A 186 -23.66 1.59 15.27
C PHE A 186 -24.15 0.70 16.42
N ASP A 187 -24.65 -0.49 16.10
CA ASP A 187 -25.14 -1.46 17.07
C ASP A 187 -24.05 -2.45 17.50
N ARG A 188 -23.05 -2.65 16.63
CA ARG A 188 -21.97 -3.62 16.80
C ARG A 188 -20.73 -3.18 16.06
N ASP A 189 -19.55 -3.51 16.57
CA ASP A 189 -18.30 -3.36 15.83
C ASP A 189 -17.50 -4.66 15.71
N TYR A 190 -16.79 -4.79 14.59
CA TYR A 190 -15.83 -5.85 14.31
C TYR A 190 -14.53 -5.25 13.80
N VAL A 191 -13.40 -5.81 14.25
CA VAL A 191 -12.11 -5.57 13.62
C VAL A 191 -11.95 -6.53 12.45
N VAL A 192 -11.47 -6.01 11.32
CA VAL A 192 -11.09 -6.78 10.13
C VAL A 192 -9.61 -6.49 9.84
N MET A 193 -8.74 -7.29 10.45
CA MET A 193 -7.29 -7.25 10.24
C MET A 193 -6.94 -8.04 8.99
N LEU A 194 -6.48 -7.36 7.94
CA LEU A 194 -5.93 -7.96 6.73
C LEU A 194 -4.42 -8.11 6.89
N SER A 195 -3.89 -9.23 6.42
CA SER A 195 -2.45 -9.49 6.42
C SER A 195 -2.04 -10.49 5.33
N ASP A 196 -0.73 -10.61 5.12
CA ASP A 196 -0.11 -11.60 4.25
C ASP A 196 0.79 -12.56 5.04
N TRP A 197 0.80 -13.81 4.62
CA TRP A 197 1.60 -14.87 5.21
C TRP A 197 2.47 -15.54 4.15
N THR A 198 3.73 -15.81 4.49
CA THR A 198 4.61 -16.64 3.67
C THR A 198 5.15 -17.82 4.46
N ASP A 199 5.29 -18.98 3.79
CA ASP A 199 5.99 -20.13 4.35
C ASP A 199 7.51 -20.03 4.20
N MET A 200 8.01 -19.00 3.52
CA MET A 200 9.42 -18.72 3.39
C MET A 200 9.94 -18.02 4.65
N ASP A 201 11.19 -18.30 4.98
CA ASP A 201 11.94 -17.42 5.88
C ASP A 201 11.95 -15.99 5.28
N PRO A 202 11.43 -14.98 5.99
CA PRO A 202 11.36 -13.61 5.48
C PRO A 202 12.71 -13.03 5.04
N THR A 203 13.82 -13.45 5.67
CA THR A 203 15.18 -13.07 5.26
C THR A 203 15.54 -13.65 3.90
N ARG A 204 15.12 -14.90 3.63
CA ARG A 204 15.31 -15.52 2.32
C ARG A 204 14.40 -14.91 1.26
N LEU A 205 13.20 -14.50 1.65
CA LEU A 205 12.30 -13.75 0.77
C LEU A 205 12.93 -12.41 0.36
N PHE A 206 13.46 -11.64 1.31
CA PHE A 206 14.20 -10.42 1.00
C PHE A 206 15.43 -10.68 0.11
N ALA A 207 16.23 -11.71 0.43
CA ALA A 207 17.38 -12.09 -0.39
C ALA A 207 16.99 -12.53 -1.82
N ARG A 208 15.77 -13.07 -2.01
CA ARG A 208 15.21 -13.38 -3.33
C ARG A 208 14.89 -12.09 -4.08
N LEU A 209 14.22 -11.13 -3.44
CA LEU A 209 13.90 -9.84 -4.05
C LEU A 209 15.16 -9.09 -4.50
N LYS A 210 16.21 -9.09 -3.66
CA LYS A 210 17.54 -8.53 -4.02
C LYS A 210 18.23 -9.18 -5.22
N LYS A 211 17.89 -10.43 -5.57
CA LYS A 211 18.56 -11.20 -6.64
C LYS A 211 17.70 -11.39 -7.88
N MET A 212 16.38 -11.40 -7.70
CA MET A 212 15.36 -11.74 -8.69
C MET A 212 14.07 -10.99 -8.31
N SER A 213 14.09 -9.67 -8.39
CA SER A 213 12.94 -8.83 -8.01
C SER A 213 11.66 -9.17 -8.78
N MET A 214 11.79 -9.52 -10.06
CA MET A 214 10.66 -9.92 -10.91
C MET A 214 10.17 -11.37 -10.67
N TYR A 215 10.60 -12.06 -9.60
CA TYR A 215 10.29 -13.47 -9.39
C TYR A 215 8.78 -13.76 -9.38
N ASP A 216 7.99 -12.92 -8.70
CA ASP A 216 6.54 -13.11 -8.60
C ASP A 216 5.77 -12.50 -9.80
N ASN A 217 6.45 -11.91 -10.79
CA ASN A 217 5.87 -11.36 -12.01
C ASN A 217 5.71 -12.43 -13.11
N HIS A 218 4.71 -13.29 -12.96
CA HIS A 218 4.43 -14.38 -13.91
C HIS A 218 3.67 -13.94 -15.18
N TYR A 219 3.37 -12.65 -15.33
CA TYR A 219 2.40 -12.14 -16.32
C TYR A 219 3.06 -11.19 -17.32
N MET A 220 4.33 -11.44 -17.62
CA MET A 220 5.11 -10.66 -18.56
C MET A 220 4.46 -10.62 -19.94
N ARG A 221 4.56 -9.47 -20.59
CA ARG A 221 4.03 -9.25 -21.94
C ARG A 221 4.74 -10.17 -22.94
N THR A 222 3.97 -10.79 -23.82
CA THR A 222 4.43 -11.75 -24.83
C THR A 222 4.47 -11.13 -26.24
N ALA A 223 5.05 -11.87 -27.20
CA ALA A 223 4.95 -11.51 -28.62
C ALA A 223 3.49 -11.49 -29.12
N GLY A 224 2.63 -12.35 -28.57
CA GLY A 224 1.20 -12.33 -28.87
C GLY A 224 0.50 -11.07 -28.35
N ASP A 225 0.92 -10.57 -27.18
CA ASP A 225 0.42 -9.28 -26.67
C ASP A 225 0.85 -8.14 -27.59
N PHE A 226 2.11 -8.13 -28.02
CA PHE A 226 2.62 -7.12 -28.96
C PHE A 226 1.79 -7.04 -30.25
N LEU A 227 1.44 -8.18 -30.85
CA LEU A 227 0.60 -8.20 -32.06
C LEU A 227 -0.80 -7.63 -31.79
N ARG A 228 -1.42 -7.97 -30.66
CA ARG A 228 -2.72 -7.41 -30.25
C ARG A 228 -2.65 -5.90 -29.99
N ASP A 229 -1.58 -5.45 -29.34
CA ASP A 229 -1.35 -4.04 -29.07
C ASP A 229 -1.18 -3.25 -30.38
N ALA A 230 -0.41 -3.79 -31.33
CA ALA A 230 -0.18 -3.19 -32.64
C ALA A 230 -1.46 -3.15 -33.50
N GLU A 231 -2.32 -4.16 -33.40
CA GLU A 231 -3.64 -4.18 -34.02
C GLU A 231 -4.57 -3.12 -33.41
N ARG A 232 -4.55 -2.98 -32.07
CA ARG A 232 -5.45 -2.08 -31.34
C ARG A 232 -5.03 -0.61 -31.42
N ASN A 233 -3.74 -0.34 -31.24
CA ASN A 233 -3.21 1.02 -31.04
C ASN A 233 -2.33 1.49 -32.22
N GLY A 234 -2.03 0.61 -33.18
CA GLY A 234 -1.07 0.86 -34.26
C GLY A 234 0.36 0.46 -33.89
N LEU A 235 1.15 0.10 -34.91
CA LEU A 235 2.51 -0.41 -34.76
C LEU A 235 3.47 0.64 -34.14
N ALA A 236 3.41 1.89 -34.61
CA ALA A 236 4.29 2.96 -34.14
C ALA A 236 4.10 3.23 -32.64
N ALA A 237 2.86 3.50 -32.22
CA ALA A 237 2.52 3.74 -30.82
C ALA A 237 2.90 2.56 -29.91
N THR A 238 2.74 1.32 -30.40
CA THR A 238 3.14 0.13 -29.64
C THR A 238 4.66 0.06 -29.46
N ILE A 239 5.44 0.34 -30.52
CA ILE A 239 6.90 0.36 -30.42
C ILE A 239 7.37 1.44 -29.45
N ASP A 240 6.76 2.63 -29.50
CA ASP A 240 7.10 3.74 -28.63
C ASP A 240 6.80 3.43 -27.15
N ASP A 241 5.61 2.88 -26.84
CA ASP A 241 5.26 2.41 -25.49
C ASP A 241 6.27 1.37 -24.96
N ARG A 242 6.63 0.37 -25.78
CA ARG A 242 7.62 -0.65 -25.39
C ARG A 242 9.00 -0.05 -25.16
N LYS A 243 9.39 0.94 -25.97
CA LYS A 243 10.67 1.64 -25.83
C LYS A 243 10.72 2.44 -24.53
N MET A 244 9.64 3.14 -24.18
CA MET A 244 9.55 3.92 -22.94
C MET A 244 9.65 3.02 -21.69
N TRP A 245 8.87 1.93 -21.63
CA TRP A 245 8.99 0.95 -20.53
C TRP A 245 10.40 0.37 -20.43
N GLY A 246 11.01 0.05 -21.57
CA GLY A 246 12.39 -0.44 -21.63
C GLY A 246 13.44 0.58 -21.16
N GLN A 247 13.26 1.87 -21.47
CA GLN A 247 14.13 2.95 -21.03
C GLN A 247 14.05 3.18 -19.52
N MET A 248 12.85 3.10 -18.95
CA MET A 248 12.63 3.16 -17.50
C MET A 248 13.07 1.88 -16.78
N ARG A 249 13.41 0.79 -17.50
CA ARG A 249 13.75 -0.53 -16.94
C ARG A 249 12.65 -1.11 -16.04
N MET A 250 11.42 -0.85 -16.43
CA MET A 250 10.22 -1.18 -15.67
C MET A 250 9.32 -2.10 -16.48
N SER A 251 8.52 -2.91 -15.79
CA SER A 251 7.53 -3.77 -16.44
C SER A 251 6.12 -3.32 -16.08
N PRO A 252 5.23 -3.02 -17.05
CA PRO A 252 3.88 -2.54 -16.75
C PRO A 252 2.99 -3.56 -16.01
N THR A 253 3.47 -4.80 -15.84
CA THR A 253 2.76 -5.90 -15.19
C THR A 253 3.22 -6.14 -13.75
N ASP A 254 4.27 -5.44 -13.29
CA ASP A 254 4.86 -5.63 -11.97
C ASP A 254 4.27 -4.67 -10.93
N LEU A 255 3.05 -4.97 -10.48
CA LEU A 255 2.30 -4.08 -9.57
C LEU A 255 2.58 -4.35 -8.09
N SER A 256 3.27 -5.45 -7.78
CA SER A 256 3.48 -5.94 -6.41
C SER A 256 4.70 -6.85 -6.40
N ASP A 257 5.73 -6.53 -5.62
CA ASP A 257 6.99 -7.30 -5.59
C ASP A 257 6.82 -8.72 -5.04
N VAL A 258 5.85 -8.91 -4.14
CA VAL A 258 5.46 -10.21 -3.60
C VAL A 258 3.95 -10.31 -3.62
N ASN A 259 3.42 -11.43 -4.11
CA ASN A 259 1.98 -11.58 -4.36
C ASN A 259 1.50 -13.00 -4.05
N ALA A 260 0.27 -13.37 -4.42
CA ALA A 260 -0.34 -14.67 -4.07
C ALA A 260 0.35 -15.91 -4.66
N ASN A 261 1.41 -15.75 -5.45
CA ASN A 261 2.33 -16.84 -5.80
C ASN A 261 3.21 -17.26 -4.62
N THR A 262 3.58 -16.30 -3.76
CA THR A 262 4.40 -16.49 -2.56
C THR A 262 3.59 -16.33 -1.28
N TYR A 263 2.57 -15.46 -1.27
CA TYR A 263 1.73 -15.17 -0.13
C TYR A 263 0.43 -15.98 -0.07
N THR A 264 -0.01 -16.21 1.16
CA THR A 264 -1.37 -16.56 1.53
C THR A 264 -1.98 -15.38 2.28
N TYR A 265 -3.06 -14.82 1.78
CA TYR A 265 -3.73 -13.69 2.41
C TYR A 265 -4.64 -14.16 3.55
N LEU A 266 -4.67 -13.39 4.64
CA LEU A 266 -5.41 -13.71 5.85
C LEU A 266 -6.36 -12.56 6.22
N MET A 267 -7.49 -12.93 6.79
CA MET A 267 -8.47 -12.02 7.40
C MET A 267 -8.69 -12.49 8.83
N ASN A 268 -8.31 -11.67 9.82
CA ASN A 268 -8.33 -12.02 11.23
C ASN A 268 -7.64 -13.37 11.53
N GLY A 269 -6.48 -13.60 10.89
CA GLY A 269 -5.69 -14.84 11.06
C GLY A 269 -6.33 -16.07 10.43
N LYS A 270 -7.32 -15.90 9.53
CA LYS A 270 -7.98 -17.00 8.82
C LYS A 270 -7.80 -16.87 7.32
N THR A 271 -7.58 -18.01 6.66
CA THR A 271 -7.64 -18.12 5.20
C THR A 271 -9.09 -18.07 4.70
N SER A 272 -9.30 -17.85 3.40
CA SER A 272 -10.64 -17.92 2.78
C SER A 272 -11.34 -19.26 3.00
N LEU A 273 -10.58 -20.36 3.11
CA LEU A 273 -11.16 -21.67 3.35
C LEU A 273 -11.61 -21.80 4.81
N SER A 274 -10.84 -21.30 5.76
CA SER A 274 -11.23 -21.26 7.19
C SER A 274 -12.35 -20.25 7.47
N ASN A 275 -12.47 -19.20 6.64
CA ASN A 275 -13.53 -18.18 6.63
C ASN A 275 -13.78 -17.52 7.99
N TRP A 276 -13.32 -16.30 8.17
CA TRP A 276 -13.77 -15.49 9.30
C TRP A 276 -15.25 -15.14 9.14
N THR A 277 -16.03 -15.25 10.21
CA THR A 277 -17.47 -14.93 10.21
C THR A 277 -17.73 -13.81 11.23
N GLY A 278 -18.32 -12.70 10.78
CA GLY A 278 -18.96 -11.70 11.64
C GLY A 278 -20.47 -11.93 11.68
N LEU A 279 -21.06 -12.01 12.86
CA LEU A 279 -22.49 -12.25 13.00
C LEU A 279 -23.29 -10.94 12.91
N PHE A 280 -24.44 -10.98 12.24
CA PHE A 280 -25.35 -9.84 12.18
C PHE A 280 -26.81 -10.19 12.43
N ARG A 281 -27.60 -9.22 12.89
CA ARG A 281 -29.07 -9.22 12.75
C ARG A 281 -29.48 -8.33 11.60
N SER A 282 -30.45 -8.78 10.82
CA SER A 282 -30.91 -8.02 9.64
C SER A 282 -31.33 -6.60 10.05
N GLY A 283 -30.76 -5.60 9.37
CA GLY A 283 -31.00 -4.18 9.60
C GLY A 283 -30.18 -3.55 10.73
N GLU A 284 -29.30 -4.29 11.41
CA GLU A 284 -28.40 -3.69 12.41
C GLU A 284 -27.21 -2.99 11.74
N LYS A 285 -26.81 -1.83 12.27
CA LYS A 285 -25.64 -1.09 11.80
C LYS A 285 -24.38 -1.68 12.40
N ILE A 286 -23.50 -2.15 11.54
CA ILE A 286 -22.23 -2.75 11.93
C ILE A 286 -21.10 -1.83 11.49
N ARG A 287 -20.24 -1.46 12.44
CA ARG A 287 -18.94 -0.88 12.12
C ARG A 287 -17.92 -1.98 11.84
N LEU A 288 -17.33 -1.96 10.66
CA LEU A 288 -16.15 -2.77 10.33
C LEU A 288 -14.93 -1.86 10.37
N ARG A 289 -13.99 -2.18 11.26
CA ARG A 289 -12.71 -1.48 11.43
C ARG A 289 -11.64 -2.23 10.64
N PHE A 290 -11.41 -1.82 9.39
CA PHE A 290 -10.40 -2.40 8.53
C PHE A 290 -9.03 -1.88 8.93
N ILE A 291 -8.09 -2.81 9.10
CA ILE A 291 -6.68 -2.53 9.35
C ILE A 291 -5.89 -3.34 8.34
N ASN A 292 -5.00 -2.71 7.58
CA ASN A 292 -4.07 -3.44 6.74
C ASN A 292 -2.71 -3.54 7.43
N GLY A 293 -2.46 -4.64 8.13
CA GLY A 293 -1.16 -4.96 8.74
C GLY A 293 -0.37 -5.98 7.95
N SER A 294 -0.50 -5.98 6.63
CA SER A 294 0.35 -6.73 5.71
C SER A 294 1.77 -6.21 5.69
N ALA A 295 2.74 -7.06 5.33
CA ALA A 295 4.10 -6.58 5.10
C ALA A 295 4.25 -5.87 3.74
N MET A 296 3.48 -6.29 2.73
CA MET A 296 3.68 -5.82 1.34
C MET A 296 2.40 -5.64 0.51
N THR A 297 1.24 -6.03 1.03
CA THR A 297 0.03 -6.15 0.20
C THR A 297 -0.95 -4.99 0.37
N HIS A 298 -1.21 -4.25 -0.71
CA HIS A 298 -2.40 -3.42 -0.87
C HIS A 298 -3.61 -4.29 -1.21
N PHE A 299 -4.74 -4.06 -0.54
CA PHE A 299 -5.99 -4.77 -0.78
C PHE A 299 -7.07 -3.87 -1.36
N ASP A 300 -7.85 -4.41 -2.30
CA ASP A 300 -9.09 -3.80 -2.77
C ASP A 300 -10.26 -4.55 -2.15
N VAL A 301 -11.02 -3.84 -1.31
CA VAL A 301 -12.06 -4.40 -0.44
C VAL A 301 -13.45 -4.05 -0.95
N ARG A 302 -14.32 -5.05 -1.07
CA ARG A 302 -15.74 -4.87 -1.39
C ARG A 302 -16.62 -5.89 -0.67
N ILE A 303 -17.90 -5.56 -0.52
CA ILE A 303 -18.92 -6.46 0.01
C ILE A 303 -20.09 -6.51 -0.99
N PRO A 304 -20.11 -7.45 -1.95
CA PRO A 304 -21.14 -7.49 -2.98
C PRO A 304 -22.55 -7.51 -2.38
N GLY A 305 -23.41 -6.60 -2.83
CA GLY A 305 -24.78 -6.44 -2.33
C GLY A 305 -24.91 -5.58 -1.06
N LEU A 306 -23.81 -5.02 -0.54
CA LEU A 306 -23.81 -4.18 0.65
C LEU A 306 -22.93 -2.94 0.45
N LYS A 307 -23.52 -1.75 0.54
CA LYS A 307 -22.75 -0.49 0.51
C LYS A 307 -21.97 -0.31 1.82
N MET A 308 -20.80 0.31 1.72
CA MET A 308 -19.97 0.68 2.86
C MET A 308 -19.96 2.20 3.00
N THR A 309 -20.21 2.72 4.20
CA THR A 309 -20.08 4.15 4.47
C THR A 309 -18.85 4.40 5.31
N VAL A 310 -17.80 4.97 4.71
CA VAL A 310 -16.56 5.33 5.39
C VAL A 310 -16.84 6.46 6.38
N VAL A 311 -16.46 6.29 7.64
CA VAL A 311 -16.68 7.25 8.73
C VAL A 311 -15.41 7.62 9.49
N ALA A 312 -14.34 6.85 9.36
CA ALA A 312 -13.01 7.22 9.83
C ALA A 312 -11.91 6.69 8.90
N ALA A 313 -10.79 7.39 8.86
CA ALA A 313 -9.56 6.99 8.20
C ALA A 313 -8.38 7.27 9.14
N ASP A 314 -7.47 6.31 9.32
CA ASP A 314 -6.26 6.44 10.16
C ASP A 314 -6.59 6.90 11.61
N GLY A 315 -7.69 6.37 12.15
CA GLY A 315 -8.21 6.72 13.48
C GLY A 315 -8.93 8.07 13.57
N GLN A 316 -8.95 8.88 12.50
CA GLN A 316 -9.57 10.20 12.47
C GLN A 316 -10.97 10.16 11.83
N TYR A 317 -11.92 10.85 12.44
CA TYR A 317 -13.28 10.96 11.89
C TYR A 317 -13.28 11.77 10.59
N VAL A 318 -14.05 11.29 9.62
CA VAL A 318 -14.25 11.95 8.33
C VAL A 318 -15.73 12.20 8.08
N HIS A 319 -16.03 13.15 7.21
CA HIS A 319 -17.37 13.31 6.66
C HIS A 319 -17.79 12.00 5.96
N PRO A 320 -18.96 11.42 6.29
CA PRO A 320 -19.33 10.10 5.80
C PRO A 320 -19.38 10.01 4.27
N VAL A 321 -18.75 8.98 3.70
CA VAL A 321 -18.76 8.71 2.26
C VAL A 321 -19.22 7.28 1.98
N THR A 322 -20.36 7.14 1.32
CA THR A 322 -20.87 5.83 0.89
C THR A 322 -20.25 5.39 -0.44
N ILE A 323 -19.69 4.18 -0.46
CA ILE A 323 -18.92 3.57 -1.54
C ILE A 323 -19.31 2.09 -1.74
N ASP A 324 -18.83 1.52 -2.85
CA ASP A 324 -18.90 0.09 -3.18
C ASP A 324 -17.59 -0.65 -2.88
N GLU A 325 -16.46 0.04 -3.03
CA GLU A 325 -15.13 -0.54 -2.96
C GLU A 325 -14.12 0.53 -2.51
N PHE A 326 -13.05 0.11 -1.84
CA PHE A 326 -11.91 0.97 -1.54
C PHE A 326 -10.62 0.17 -1.62
N ARG A 327 -9.53 0.84 -1.99
CA ARG A 327 -8.17 0.35 -1.77
C ARG A 327 -7.73 0.73 -0.37
N ILE A 328 -7.08 -0.20 0.33
CA ILE A 328 -6.40 0.05 1.60
C ILE A 328 -4.93 -0.32 1.43
N ALA A 329 -4.07 0.69 1.53
CA ALA A 329 -2.62 0.51 1.48
C ALA A 329 -2.11 -0.13 2.77
N THR A 330 -0.90 -0.69 2.73
CA THR A 330 -0.24 -1.17 3.94
C THR A 330 -0.20 -0.06 4.98
N ALA A 331 -0.55 -0.39 6.22
CA ALA A 331 -0.59 0.49 7.38
C ALA A 331 -1.67 1.59 7.38
N GLU A 332 -2.63 1.55 6.46
CA GLU A 332 -3.84 2.37 6.58
C GLU A 332 -4.91 1.67 7.44
N THR A 333 -5.81 2.48 8.00
CA THR A 333 -7.03 1.99 8.66
C THR A 333 -8.25 2.72 8.11
N PHE A 334 -9.36 2.00 7.96
CA PHE A 334 -10.65 2.57 7.59
C PHE A 334 -11.77 1.98 8.43
N ASP A 335 -12.59 2.83 9.03
CA ASP A 335 -13.83 2.40 9.67
C ASP A 335 -14.99 2.66 8.71
N VAL A 336 -15.77 1.61 8.45
CA VAL A 336 -16.96 1.70 7.60
C VAL A 336 -18.20 1.20 8.34
N ILE A 337 -19.33 1.86 8.11
CA ILE A 337 -20.64 1.39 8.55
C ILE A 337 -21.31 0.62 7.42
N VAL A 338 -21.83 -0.56 7.73
CA VAL A 338 -22.65 -1.37 6.86
C VAL A 338 -23.96 -1.73 7.56
N GLU A 339 -25.04 -1.90 6.80
CA GLU A 339 -26.38 -2.23 7.31
C GLU A 339 -26.94 -3.45 6.56
N PRO A 340 -26.47 -4.67 6.87
CA PRO A 340 -26.84 -5.88 6.15
C PRO A 340 -28.33 -6.20 6.32
N SER A 341 -29.05 -6.32 5.21
CA SER A 341 -30.47 -6.67 5.18
C SER A 341 -30.84 -7.41 3.89
N GLY A 342 -31.90 -8.21 3.91
CA GLY A 342 -32.44 -8.89 2.73
C GLY A 342 -31.66 -10.12 2.24
N GLN A 343 -30.51 -10.45 2.83
CA GLN A 343 -29.76 -11.68 2.59
C GLN A 343 -29.28 -12.27 3.92
N ASP A 344 -29.10 -13.60 3.98
CA ASP A 344 -28.62 -14.28 5.18
C ASP A 344 -27.10 -14.19 5.37
N ALA A 345 -26.36 -13.86 4.30
CA ALA A 345 -24.92 -13.71 4.33
C ALA A 345 -24.42 -12.75 3.24
N PHE A 346 -23.29 -12.09 3.52
CA PHE A 346 -22.55 -11.23 2.61
C PHE A 346 -21.05 -11.57 2.67
N THR A 347 -20.38 -11.64 1.53
CA THR A 347 -18.94 -11.92 1.47
C THR A 347 -18.16 -10.61 1.65
N ILE A 348 -17.31 -10.53 2.67
CA ILE A 348 -16.24 -9.51 2.72
C ILE A 348 -15.11 -10.04 1.85
N PHE A 349 -14.85 -9.36 0.73
CA PHE A 349 -13.87 -9.78 -0.26
C PHE A 349 -12.72 -8.78 -0.33
N ALA A 350 -11.49 -9.25 -0.16
CA ALA A 350 -10.28 -8.45 -0.28
C ALA A 350 -9.31 -9.13 -1.26
N GLN A 351 -9.12 -8.54 -2.44
CA GLN A 351 -8.16 -9.01 -3.44
C GLN A 351 -6.90 -8.15 -3.42
N ASP A 352 -5.75 -8.71 -3.79
CA ASP A 352 -4.55 -7.88 -3.94
C ASP A 352 -4.66 -6.95 -5.15
N MET A 353 -3.99 -5.80 -5.07
CA MET A 353 -3.91 -4.81 -6.16
C MET A 353 -3.45 -5.44 -7.49
N GLY A 354 -2.58 -6.46 -7.44
CA GLY A 354 -2.06 -7.19 -8.61
C GLY A 354 -3.01 -8.25 -9.20
N ARG A 355 -4.17 -8.52 -8.58
CA ARG A 355 -5.16 -9.53 -9.00
C ARG A 355 -4.56 -10.94 -9.12
N THR A 356 -3.73 -11.32 -8.16
CA THR A 356 -3.05 -12.62 -8.08
C THR A 356 -3.76 -13.59 -7.14
N GLY A 357 -4.49 -13.07 -6.15
CA GLY A 357 -5.26 -13.82 -5.17
C GLY A 357 -6.21 -12.92 -4.38
N PHE A 358 -6.81 -13.51 -3.35
CA PHE A 358 -7.74 -12.81 -2.46
C PHE A 358 -7.87 -13.54 -1.12
N VAL A 359 -8.38 -12.83 -0.12
CA VAL A 359 -8.97 -13.41 1.09
C VAL A 359 -10.45 -13.06 1.19
N ALA A 360 -11.24 -13.99 1.70
CA ALA A 360 -12.68 -13.80 1.92
C ALA A 360 -13.09 -14.16 3.36
N GLY A 361 -13.92 -13.31 3.95
CA GLY A 361 -14.70 -13.59 5.15
C GLY A 361 -16.19 -13.41 4.86
N THR A 362 -17.03 -13.65 5.86
CA THR A 362 -18.49 -13.59 5.72
C THR A 362 -19.10 -12.78 6.85
N LEU A 363 -20.00 -11.86 6.52
CA LEU A 363 -21.03 -11.41 7.46
C LEU A 363 -22.22 -12.36 7.33
N ALA A 364 -22.72 -12.94 8.41
CA ALA A 364 -23.85 -13.87 8.36
C ALA A 364 -24.79 -13.76 9.55
N VAL A 365 -26.06 -14.15 9.37
CA VAL A 365 -27.04 -14.22 10.47
C VAL A 365 -26.75 -15.35 11.47
N ARG A 366 -25.92 -16.33 11.08
CA ARG A 366 -25.45 -17.44 11.92
C ARG A 366 -24.15 -18.04 11.38
N GLU A 367 -23.42 -18.73 12.24
CA GLU A 367 -22.20 -19.43 11.86
C GLU A 367 -22.41 -20.49 10.78
N GLY A 368 -21.37 -20.71 9.98
CA GLY A 368 -21.32 -21.72 8.92
C GLY A 368 -21.99 -21.32 7.60
N LEU A 369 -22.69 -20.19 7.53
CA LEU A 369 -23.17 -19.63 6.28
C LEU A 369 -22.03 -18.98 5.49
N ARG A 370 -22.13 -19.04 4.15
CA ARG A 370 -21.23 -18.35 3.22
C ARG A 370 -22.03 -17.83 2.05
N ALA A 371 -21.79 -16.58 1.67
CA ALA A 371 -22.27 -16.03 0.41
C ALA A 371 -21.32 -16.42 -0.73
N PRO A 372 -21.76 -16.31 -2.00
CA PRO A 372 -20.88 -16.51 -3.14
C PRO A 372 -19.64 -15.60 -3.07
N ILE A 373 -18.49 -16.17 -3.41
CA ILE A 373 -17.25 -15.41 -3.55
C ILE A 373 -17.27 -14.75 -4.93
N PRO A 374 -17.14 -13.41 -5.04
CA PRO A 374 -17.11 -12.75 -6.34
C PRO A 374 -15.85 -13.15 -7.12
N PRO A 375 -15.87 -13.06 -8.46
CA PRO A 375 -14.65 -13.25 -9.24
C PRO A 375 -13.61 -12.18 -8.89
N VAL A 376 -12.33 -12.56 -8.97
CA VAL A 376 -11.21 -11.61 -8.98
C VAL A 376 -11.33 -10.75 -10.24
N ASP A 377 -11.10 -9.44 -10.10
CA ASP A 377 -11.19 -8.53 -11.25
C ASP A 377 -10.06 -8.78 -12.27
N PRO A 378 -10.23 -8.33 -13.53
CA PRO A 378 -9.17 -8.40 -14.53
C PRO A 378 -7.88 -7.71 -14.04
N ARG A 379 -6.74 -8.28 -14.42
CA ARG A 379 -5.42 -7.70 -14.14
C ARG A 379 -5.28 -6.35 -14.82
N PRO A 380 -4.96 -5.28 -14.07
CA PRO A 380 -4.64 -4.02 -14.69
C PRO A 380 -3.21 -4.01 -15.22
N LEU A 381 -2.93 -3.04 -16.08
CA LEU A 381 -1.60 -2.75 -16.61
C LEU A 381 -1.28 -1.30 -16.29
N LEU A 382 -0.06 -1.02 -15.84
CA LEU A 382 0.42 0.36 -15.78
C LEU A 382 0.53 0.93 -17.19
N THR A 383 0.25 2.21 -17.28
CA THR A 383 0.30 3.00 -18.51
C THR A 383 1.27 4.17 -18.34
N MET A 384 1.66 4.82 -19.43
CA MET A 384 2.47 6.05 -19.34
C MET A 384 1.73 7.16 -18.60
N GLN A 385 0.39 7.20 -18.67
CA GLN A 385 -0.41 8.11 -17.86
C GLN A 385 -0.16 7.89 -16.37
N ASP A 386 -0.06 6.63 -15.92
CA ASP A 386 0.28 6.31 -14.53
C ASP A 386 1.69 6.77 -14.15
N MET A 387 2.61 6.85 -15.09
CA MET A 387 3.96 7.37 -14.87
C MET A 387 4.06 8.91 -14.99
N GLY A 388 2.93 9.60 -15.18
CA GLY A 388 2.91 11.06 -15.38
C GLY A 388 3.38 11.50 -16.78
N MET A 389 3.48 10.55 -17.72
CA MET A 389 4.00 10.75 -19.07
C MET A 389 2.88 10.62 -20.13
N ASP A 390 1.74 11.29 -19.93
CA ASP A 390 0.68 11.26 -20.94
C ASP A 390 1.03 12.14 -22.15
N HIS A 391 1.14 11.50 -23.32
CA HIS A 391 1.37 12.18 -24.60
C HIS A 391 0.18 13.04 -25.06
N GLY A 392 -1.00 12.88 -24.47
CA GLY A 392 -2.19 13.70 -24.76
C GLY A 392 -2.05 15.17 -24.34
N SER A 393 -1.08 15.49 -23.45
CA SER A 393 -0.77 16.87 -23.05
C SER A 393 0.39 17.49 -23.82
N ILE A 394 1.01 16.76 -24.75
CA ILE A 394 2.11 17.25 -25.60
C ILE A 394 1.59 17.38 -27.03
N GLY A 395 0.92 18.51 -27.31
CA GLY A 395 0.59 18.93 -28.66
C GLY A 395 -0.90 19.07 -28.90
N GLY A 396 -1.39 20.31 -28.80
CA GLY A 396 -2.63 20.72 -29.44
C GLY A 396 -2.52 20.54 -30.96
N MET A 397 -2.93 19.37 -31.44
CA MET A 397 -3.52 19.20 -32.76
C MET A 397 -4.82 18.43 -32.57
N ASP A 398 -5.87 19.20 -32.27
CA ASP A 398 -7.25 18.78 -32.42
C ASP A 398 -7.47 18.38 -33.89
N MET A 399 -7.48 17.07 -34.15
CA MET A 399 -8.02 16.48 -35.37
C MET A 399 -9.38 15.82 -35.09
N SER A 400 -10.15 16.35 -34.13
CA SER A 400 -11.52 15.95 -33.83
C SER A 400 -12.56 16.95 -34.34
N GLY A 401 -12.27 17.62 -35.44
CA GLY A 401 -13.26 18.34 -36.25
C GLY A 401 -13.91 17.42 -37.29
N GLY A 402 -14.83 16.54 -36.86
CA GLY A 402 -15.51 15.62 -37.77
C GLY A 402 -16.84 15.08 -37.23
N LYS A 403 -17.82 15.95 -37.01
CA LYS A 403 -19.22 15.52 -36.87
C LYS A 403 -19.76 15.07 -38.22
N GLY A 404 -20.38 13.89 -38.25
CA GLY A 404 -21.65 13.72 -38.94
C GLY A 404 -21.81 12.51 -39.85
N MET A 405 -22.80 11.70 -39.48
CA MET A 405 -23.88 11.19 -40.33
C MET A 405 -23.64 10.01 -41.30
N GLU A 406 -24.46 9.00 -41.05
CA GLU A 406 -25.32 8.23 -41.97
C GLU A 406 -25.01 8.19 -43.47
N MET A 407 -25.14 6.96 -43.95
CA MET A 407 -25.16 6.49 -45.32
C MET A 407 -26.23 7.18 -46.18
N SER A 408 -25.84 7.70 -47.35
CA SER A 408 -26.70 7.69 -48.56
C SER A 408 -25.87 7.88 -49.83
N CYS A 409 -26.34 7.22 -50.88
CA CYS A 409 -25.80 7.06 -52.23
C CYS A 409 -25.58 8.33 -53.06
N GLY A 410 -24.67 8.26 -54.07
CA GLY A 410 -24.78 9.07 -55.29
C GLY A 410 -23.48 9.62 -55.91
N ALA A 411 -22.98 8.94 -56.95
CA ALA A 411 -22.40 9.44 -58.21
C ALA A 411 -21.33 10.58 -58.26
N ASN A 412 -20.13 10.15 -58.67
CA ASN A 412 -19.37 10.56 -59.88
C ASN A 412 -18.75 11.97 -60.05
N MET A 413 -17.65 11.99 -60.84
CA MET A 413 -16.80 13.10 -61.34
C MET A 413 -15.69 13.52 -60.36
N GLY A 414 -14.40 13.56 -60.66
CA GLY A 414 -13.65 13.73 -61.92
C GLY A 414 -12.70 14.93 -61.78
N MET A 415 -11.48 14.87 -62.36
CA MET A 415 -10.37 15.87 -62.41
C MET A 415 -9.33 15.73 -61.27
N ALA A 416 -8.07 15.28 -61.44
CA ALA A 416 -6.97 15.56 -62.39
C ALA A 416 -6.23 16.90 -62.16
N GLY A 417 -4.94 16.82 -61.78
CA GLY A 417 -3.91 17.78 -62.19
C GLY A 417 -2.96 18.36 -61.12
N MET A 418 -1.66 18.38 -61.50
CA MET A 418 -0.53 19.19 -60.99
C MET A 418 0.27 18.57 -59.82
N ASP A 419 1.34 17.81 -60.01
CA ASP A 419 2.63 17.97 -60.75
C ASP A 419 3.74 18.69 -59.96
N HIS A 420 4.90 18.03 -59.99
CA HIS A 420 6.11 18.23 -59.23
C HIS A 420 7.09 19.17 -59.98
N GLY A 421 7.93 19.87 -59.22
CA GLY A 421 9.21 20.33 -59.77
C GLY A 421 9.93 21.38 -58.94
N ALA A 422 11.06 21.00 -58.34
CA ALA A 422 12.36 21.64 -58.61
C ALA A 422 13.46 21.03 -57.73
N MET A 423 14.38 20.35 -58.39
CA MET A 423 15.68 19.91 -57.90
C MET A 423 16.70 21.05 -58.03
N ALA A 424 17.63 21.18 -57.08
CA ALA A 424 18.96 21.70 -57.35
C ALA A 424 19.99 21.06 -56.40
N GLN A 425 20.93 20.32 -56.99
CA GLN A 425 22.08 19.67 -56.39
C GLN A 425 23.21 20.68 -56.12
N ALA A 426 24.05 20.42 -55.10
CA ALA A 426 25.50 20.68 -55.19
C ALA A 426 26.31 19.83 -54.18
N SER A 427 27.04 18.86 -54.75
CA SER A 427 28.43 18.42 -54.46
C SER A 427 28.94 18.17 -53.01
N LYS A 428 29.40 16.91 -52.81
CA LYS A 428 30.38 16.46 -51.79
C LYS A 428 31.84 16.71 -52.25
N PRO A 429 32.84 16.61 -51.37
CA PRO A 429 33.60 15.34 -51.26
C PRO A 429 33.86 14.88 -49.80
N ALA A 430 34.56 13.76 -49.67
CA ALA A 430 34.49 12.77 -48.60
C ALA A 430 35.59 12.84 -47.51
N ASP A 431 35.34 12.02 -46.48
CA ASP A 431 36.25 11.35 -45.51
C ASP A 431 36.72 12.09 -44.24
N ALA A 432 36.11 11.72 -43.10
CA ALA A 432 36.78 11.39 -41.83
C ALA A 432 35.77 10.88 -40.75
N ASP A 433 35.99 9.66 -40.28
CA ASP A 433 35.66 9.01 -38.98
C ASP A 433 34.76 9.74 -37.94
N PRO A 434 33.59 9.20 -37.50
CA PRO A 434 32.79 9.77 -36.42
C PRO A 434 32.70 8.84 -35.19
N HIS A 435 33.82 8.62 -34.49
CA HIS A 435 33.80 8.12 -33.11
C HIS A 435 34.62 9.02 -32.18
N ALA A 436 34.14 10.24 -31.93
CA ALA A 436 34.59 11.04 -30.79
C ALA A 436 33.56 12.14 -30.44
N GLY A 437 33.00 12.05 -29.23
CA GLY A 437 32.51 13.19 -28.43
C GLY A 437 31.32 14.00 -28.97
N HIS A 438 30.11 13.68 -28.52
CA HIS A 438 29.01 14.66 -28.51
C HIS A 438 28.70 15.07 -27.06
N ASP A 439 29.21 16.25 -26.74
CA ASP A 439 28.94 17.07 -25.58
C ASP A 439 27.47 17.54 -25.65
N MET A 440 26.66 17.21 -24.65
CA MET A 440 25.24 17.59 -24.57
C MET A 440 25.09 18.99 -23.98
N ALA A 441 25.63 19.99 -24.66
CA ALA A 441 25.55 21.39 -24.26
C ALA A 441 25.06 22.30 -25.41
N ALA A 442 23.93 21.96 -26.04
CA ALA A 442 23.16 22.89 -26.87
C ALA A 442 21.80 22.30 -27.28
N MET A 443 20.85 22.23 -26.35
CA MET A 443 19.42 22.23 -26.69
C MET A 443 18.84 23.50 -26.07
N LYS A 444 19.02 24.64 -26.76
CA LYS A 444 18.43 25.93 -26.39
C LYS A 444 17.03 26.05 -27.01
N ASP A 445 16.06 26.25 -26.12
CA ASP A 445 15.05 27.31 -26.21
C ASP A 445 14.04 27.31 -27.37
N GLY A 446 13.51 26.15 -27.78
CA GLY A 446 12.49 26.11 -28.85
C GLY A 446 11.28 25.17 -28.68
N ALA A 447 11.32 24.17 -27.80
CA ALA A 447 10.33 23.08 -27.78
C ALA A 447 9.56 22.92 -26.46
N MET A 448 9.68 23.86 -25.51
CA MET A 448 9.07 23.76 -24.17
C MET A 448 8.06 24.88 -23.86
N ALA A 449 7.73 25.73 -24.84
CA ALA A 449 6.95 26.96 -24.63
C ALA A 449 5.44 26.76 -24.36
N GLY A 450 4.99 25.52 -24.16
CA GLY A 450 3.59 25.19 -23.88
C GLY A 450 3.36 24.26 -22.68
N MET A 451 4.42 23.92 -21.92
CA MET A 451 4.26 23.12 -20.72
C MET A 451 3.81 24.01 -19.56
N ASN A 452 2.76 23.61 -18.87
CA ASN A 452 2.35 24.26 -17.63
C ASN A 452 3.47 24.01 -16.59
N HIS A 453 4.31 25.02 -16.36
CA HIS A 453 5.52 24.93 -15.52
C HIS A 453 5.23 24.56 -14.04
N GLU A 454 3.98 24.58 -13.60
CA GLU A 454 3.59 24.25 -12.22
C GLU A 454 3.72 22.75 -11.90
N ASN A 455 3.65 21.86 -12.90
CA ASN A 455 3.68 20.41 -12.70
C ASN A 455 5.02 19.75 -13.05
N THR A 456 6.00 20.52 -13.52
CA THR A 456 7.35 20.02 -13.81
C THR A 456 8.15 19.88 -12.52
N VAL A 457 8.77 18.71 -12.33
CA VAL A 457 9.55 18.42 -11.11
C VAL A 457 11.03 18.70 -11.33
N THR A 458 11.69 19.27 -10.33
CA THR A 458 13.15 19.42 -10.28
C THR A 458 13.76 18.32 -9.44
N HIS A 459 14.71 17.58 -10.00
CA HIS A 459 15.34 16.46 -9.31
C HIS A 459 16.62 16.85 -8.57
N PRO A 460 16.85 16.34 -7.35
CA PRO A 460 18.12 16.41 -6.65
C PRO A 460 19.30 15.91 -7.49
N ALA A 461 20.46 16.56 -7.34
CA ALA A 461 21.70 16.17 -8.03
C ALA A 461 22.13 14.71 -7.72
N SER A 462 21.76 14.21 -6.54
CA SER A 462 22.03 12.83 -6.10
C SER A 462 21.33 11.76 -6.95
N GLU A 463 20.31 12.10 -7.71
CA GLU A 463 19.60 11.15 -8.58
C GLU A 463 20.21 11.05 -9.97
N THR A 464 20.93 12.09 -10.39
CA THR A 464 21.49 12.16 -11.74
C THR A 464 22.58 11.11 -11.95
N ARG A 465 22.39 10.23 -12.95
CA ARG A 465 23.29 9.10 -13.24
C ARG A 465 23.52 8.17 -12.05
N ASN A 466 22.53 8.07 -11.17
CA ASN A 466 22.61 7.20 -10.00
C ASN A 466 22.24 5.75 -10.38
N PRO A 467 23.11 4.76 -10.14
CA PRO A 467 22.85 3.37 -10.48
C PRO A 467 21.82 2.67 -9.58
N LEU A 468 21.19 3.40 -8.65
CA LEU A 468 20.09 2.95 -7.79
C LEU A 468 18.76 3.66 -8.09
N VAL A 469 18.70 4.44 -9.18
CA VAL A 469 17.49 5.14 -9.63
C VAL A 469 17.20 4.74 -11.07
N ASP A 470 16.06 4.06 -11.28
CA ASP A 470 15.65 3.57 -12.61
C ASP A 470 14.94 4.65 -13.44
N ASN A 471 14.23 5.57 -12.79
CA ASN A 471 13.39 6.57 -13.45
C ASN A 471 13.29 7.87 -12.62
N GLN A 472 12.88 8.96 -13.27
CA GLN A 472 12.58 10.27 -12.69
C GLN A 472 11.25 10.77 -13.28
N ALA A 473 10.29 11.14 -12.43
CA ALA A 473 9.00 11.66 -12.90
C ALA A 473 9.14 13.12 -13.35
N MET A 474 9.01 13.37 -14.65
CA MET A 474 9.20 14.71 -15.21
C MET A 474 8.00 15.63 -15.00
N VAL A 475 6.80 15.06 -15.08
CA VAL A 475 5.53 15.76 -14.90
C VAL A 475 4.68 14.94 -13.95
N VAL A 476 4.11 15.58 -12.95
CA VAL A 476 3.37 14.92 -11.88
C VAL A 476 2.03 15.60 -11.63
N SER A 477 1.13 14.85 -10.99
CA SER A 477 -0.14 15.35 -10.46
C SER A 477 -0.43 14.67 -9.13
N SER A 478 -1.31 15.22 -8.30
CA SER A 478 -1.62 14.64 -6.99
C SER A 478 -2.41 13.36 -7.04
N ARG A 479 -3.24 13.22 -8.08
CA ARG A 479 -4.14 12.09 -8.27
C ARG A 479 -4.92 11.77 -7.00
N LEU A 480 -5.44 12.81 -6.36
CA LEU A 480 -6.30 12.66 -5.18
C LEU A 480 -7.67 12.12 -5.57
N ASP A 481 -8.15 12.45 -6.78
CA ASP A 481 -9.42 12.00 -7.35
C ASP A 481 -9.35 10.61 -8.00
N ASP A 482 -8.15 10.14 -8.32
CA ASP A 482 -7.92 8.80 -8.88
C ASP A 482 -8.10 7.69 -7.83
N PRO A 483 -9.01 6.73 -8.03
CA PRO A 483 -9.15 5.57 -7.14
C PRO A 483 -7.99 4.58 -7.25
N GLY A 484 -7.14 4.73 -8.27
CA GLY A 484 -5.94 3.92 -8.49
C GLY A 484 -6.09 2.86 -9.58
N ILE A 485 -4.94 2.29 -9.96
CA ILE A 485 -4.85 1.29 -11.02
C ILE A 485 -5.77 0.08 -10.78
N GLY A 486 -6.51 -0.32 -11.80
CA GLY A 486 -7.46 -1.44 -11.75
C GLY A 486 -8.79 -1.15 -11.04
N LEU A 487 -9.01 0.11 -10.66
CA LEU A 487 -10.25 0.56 -10.03
C LEU A 487 -10.99 1.64 -10.85
N ARG A 488 -10.33 2.21 -11.87
CA ARG A 488 -10.94 3.13 -12.83
C ARG A 488 -11.99 2.41 -13.70
N ASP A 489 -13.11 3.08 -13.93
CA ASP A 489 -14.18 2.64 -14.84
C ASP A 489 -14.71 1.21 -14.62
N ASN A 490 -14.60 0.69 -13.39
CA ASN A 490 -14.99 -0.69 -13.05
C ASN A 490 -16.50 -0.85 -12.72
N GLY A 491 -17.28 0.21 -12.93
CA GLY A 491 -18.71 0.26 -12.67
C GLY A 491 -19.12 0.39 -11.19
N ARG A 492 -18.15 0.59 -10.29
CA ARG A 492 -18.37 0.72 -8.84
C ARG A 492 -17.99 2.12 -8.37
N LYS A 493 -18.62 2.62 -7.31
CA LYS A 493 -18.17 3.85 -6.66
C LYS A 493 -16.99 3.52 -5.74
N VAL A 494 -15.78 3.84 -6.20
CA VAL A 494 -14.54 3.55 -5.47
C VAL A 494 -14.10 4.77 -4.66
N LEU A 495 -13.63 4.55 -3.43
CA LEU A 495 -13.03 5.61 -2.61
C LEU A 495 -11.74 6.14 -3.25
N SER A 496 -11.62 7.46 -3.38
CA SER A 496 -10.36 8.16 -3.63
C SER A 496 -10.09 9.17 -2.52
N TYR A 497 -8.84 9.65 -2.41
CA TYR A 497 -8.43 10.55 -1.32
C TYR A 497 -9.20 11.89 -1.34
N SER A 498 -9.53 12.41 -2.53
CA SER A 498 -10.34 13.64 -2.70
C SER A 498 -11.73 13.57 -2.05
N MET A 499 -12.25 12.36 -1.83
CA MET A 499 -13.53 12.14 -1.20
C MET A 499 -13.44 12.22 0.33
N LEU A 500 -12.25 11.99 0.90
CA LEU A 500 -12.03 12.03 2.34
C LEU A 500 -11.91 13.48 2.79
N LYS A 501 -12.68 13.85 3.82
CA LYS A 501 -12.59 15.15 4.47
C LYS A 501 -12.65 14.96 5.97
N SER A 502 -11.65 15.44 6.71
CA SER A 502 -11.68 15.40 8.17
C SER A 502 -12.95 16.06 8.71
N ALA A 503 -13.53 15.52 9.79
CA ALA A 503 -14.73 16.05 10.44
C ALA A 503 -14.46 17.33 11.28
N PHE A 504 -13.27 17.89 11.17
CA PHE A 504 -12.78 19.08 11.84
C PHE A 504 -11.95 19.91 10.85
N ASP A 505 -11.90 21.22 11.06
CA ASP A 505 -11.06 22.13 10.26
C ASP A 505 -9.57 21.99 10.63
N ASP A 506 -8.68 22.60 9.84
CA ASP A 506 -7.25 22.61 10.12
C ASP A 506 -6.96 23.07 11.57
N PRO A 507 -6.48 22.17 12.46
CA PRO A 507 -6.36 22.47 13.88
C PRO A 507 -5.16 23.37 14.22
N ASP A 508 -4.22 23.55 13.29
CA ASP A 508 -3.09 24.46 13.48
C ASP A 508 -3.40 25.86 12.92
N GLY A 509 -4.03 25.93 11.74
CA GLY A 509 -4.48 27.16 11.09
C GLY A 509 -3.38 28.11 10.57
N ARG A 510 -2.10 27.91 10.91
CA ARG A 510 -0.97 28.70 10.37
C ARG A 510 -0.55 28.22 8.99
N ASP A 511 -0.05 29.09 8.12
CA ASP A 511 0.64 28.61 6.91
C ASP A 511 1.97 27.93 7.27
N PRO A 512 2.43 26.92 6.50
CA PRO A 512 3.73 26.29 6.72
C PRO A 512 4.85 27.31 6.47
N GLY A 513 5.80 27.39 7.41
CA GLY A 513 6.93 28.33 7.34
C GLY A 513 8.04 27.91 6.37
N ARG A 514 8.09 26.62 6.00
CA ARG A 514 9.01 26.08 4.99
C ARG A 514 8.50 24.77 4.40
N GLU A 515 9.12 24.38 3.30
CA GLU A 515 8.82 23.16 2.56
C GLU A 515 10.06 22.25 2.49
N ILE A 516 9.84 20.93 2.52
CA ILE A 516 10.82 19.92 2.13
C ILE A 516 10.20 19.06 1.04
N GLU A 517 10.82 19.03 -0.13
CA GLU A 517 10.48 18.09 -1.19
C GLU A 517 11.37 16.84 -1.11
N LEU A 518 10.75 15.67 -1.17
CA LEU A 518 11.39 14.36 -1.14
C LEU A 518 10.88 13.49 -2.28
N HIS A 519 11.81 12.87 -2.97
CA HIS A 519 11.58 11.97 -4.08
C HIS A 519 11.67 10.53 -3.61
N LEU A 520 10.61 9.77 -3.79
CA LEU A 520 10.62 8.33 -3.62
C LEU A 520 11.32 7.74 -4.83
N THR A 521 12.49 7.17 -4.60
CA THR A 521 13.39 6.68 -5.64
C THR A 521 13.62 5.19 -5.47
N GLY A 522 13.95 4.51 -6.55
CA GLY A 522 14.34 3.12 -6.47
C GLY A 522 14.77 2.51 -7.78
N HIS A 523 15.17 1.25 -7.67
CA HIS A 523 15.61 0.42 -8.78
C HIS A 523 15.02 -0.98 -8.62
N MET A 524 14.18 -1.37 -9.58
CA MET A 524 13.44 -2.63 -9.56
C MET A 524 14.39 -3.83 -9.59
N GLU A 525 15.30 -3.92 -10.56
CA GLU A 525 16.21 -5.08 -10.72
C GLU A 525 17.14 -5.28 -9.52
N ARG A 526 17.65 -4.19 -8.94
CA ARG A 526 18.55 -4.23 -7.76
C ARG A 526 17.80 -4.31 -6.44
N PHE A 527 16.47 -4.12 -6.48
CA PHE A 527 15.61 -4.01 -5.32
C PHE A 527 16.20 -3.04 -4.28
N ALA A 528 16.48 -1.83 -4.74
CA ALA A 528 17.03 -0.74 -3.95
C ALA A 528 15.98 0.37 -3.90
N TRP A 529 15.74 0.89 -2.70
CA TRP A 529 14.64 1.81 -2.44
C TRP A 529 15.18 2.92 -1.52
N GLY A 530 14.72 4.15 -1.70
CA GLY A 530 15.30 5.29 -0.99
C GLY A 530 14.58 6.61 -1.21
N PHE A 531 15.06 7.64 -0.52
CA PHE A 531 14.64 9.02 -0.74
C PHE A 531 15.75 9.81 -1.44
N ASN A 532 15.41 10.60 -2.45
CA ASN A 532 16.33 11.47 -3.20
C ASN A 532 17.54 10.72 -3.79
N GLY A 533 17.40 9.43 -4.14
CA GLY A 533 18.49 8.58 -4.64
C GLY A 533 19.58 8.26 -3.61
N GLN A 534 19.35 8.55 -2.32
CA GLN A 534 20.37 8.39 -1.28
C GLN A 534 20.10 7.16 -0.40
N LYS A 535 21.16 6.53 0.08
CA LYS A 535 21.08 5.41 1.02
C LYS A 535 20.79 5.92 2.42
N PHE A 536 19.96 5.22 3.16
CA PHE A 536 19.64 5.57 4.55
C PHE A 536 20.88 5.71 5.45
N SER A 537 21.91 4.86 5.27
CA SER A 537 23.15 4.92 6.05
C SER A 537 23.97 6.20 5.86
N ASP A 538 23.73 6.91 4.75
CA ASP A 538 24.58 8.01 4.28
C ASP A 538 23.85 9.36 4.37
N VAL A 539 22.60 9.39 4.85
CA VAL A 539 21.77 10.61 4.91
C VAL A 539 21.62 11.12 6.34
N GLU A 540 21.77 12.43 6.47
CA GLU A 540 21.46 13.13 7.71
C GLU A 540 19.94 13.11 8.02
N PRO A 541 19.56 13.14 9.30
CA PRO A 541 18.16 13.31 9.70
C PRO A 541 17.55 14.58 9.13
N LEU A 542 16.27 14.50 8.77
CA LEU A 542 15.44 15.68 8.52
C LEU A 542 15.23 16.39 9.84
N ARG A 543 15.83 17.58 10.00
CA ARG A 543 15.72 18.37 11.23
C ARG A 543 14.52 19.28 11.18
N LEU A 544 13.77 19.30 12.27
CA LEU A 544 12.65 20.20 12.50
C LEU A 544 12.84 20.92 13.83
N ASN A 545 12.33 22.16 13.89
CA ASN A 545 12.28 22.93 15.13
C ASN A 545 10.95 22.68 15.84
N TYR A 546 10.98 22.49 17.16
CA TYR A 546 9.77 22.27 17.94
C TYR A 546 8.77 23.42 17.76
N GLY A 547 7.51 23.08 17.49
CA GLY A 547 6.41 24.01 17.25
C GLY A 547 6.36 24.61 15.84
N GLU A 548 7.36 24.34 14.99
CA GLU A 548 7.30 24.77 13.58
C GLU A 548 6.18 24.05 12.84
N ARG A 549 5.60 24.73 11.85
CA ARG A 549 4.70 24.14 10.87
C ARG A 549 5.42 24.09 9.55
N MET A 550 5.47 22.92 8.93
CA MET A 550 6.15 22.73 7.66
C MET A 550 5.31 21.92 6.68
N ARG A 551 5.63 22.04 5.40
CA ARG A 551 5.08 21.20 4.34
C ARG A 551 6.10 20.14 3.94
N ILE A 552 5.64 18.89 3.85
CA ILE A 552 6.39 17.82 3.19
C ILE A 552 5.71 17.57 1.86
N VAL A 553 6.51 17.59 0.80
CA VAL A 553 6.08 17.28 -0.57
C VAL A 553 6.75 15.98 -0.98
N LEU A 554 5.96 15.01 -1.38
CA LEU A 554 6.41 13.71 -1.84
C LEU A 554 6.19 13.60 -3.34
N VAL A 555 7.24 13.22 -4.07
CA VAL A 555 7.18 12.88 -5.48
C VAL A 555 7.53 11.41 -5.64
N ASN A 556 6.67 10.62 -6.28
CA ASN A 556 6.96 9.21 -6.54
C ASN A 556 7.55 9.02 -7.95
N ASP A 557 8.86 8.84 -8.02
CA ASP A 557 9.58 8.62 -9.29
C ASP A 557 9.48 7.17 -9.80
N THR A 558 8.95 6.29 -8.96
CA THR A 558 8.94 4.85 -9.20
C THR A 558 7.61 4.39 -9.81
N MET A 559 7.61 3.17 -10.36
CA MET A 559 6.39 2.50 -10.84
C MET A 559 5.57 1.83 -9.73
N MET A 560 6.06 1.83 -8.49
CA MET A 560 5.42 1.16 -7.37
C MET A 560 4.64 2.15 -6.52
N THR A 561 3.55 1.68 -5.93
CA THR A 561 2.82 2.46 -4.93
C THR A 561 3.52 2.34 -3.58
N HIS A 562 3.72 3.46 -2.87
CA HIS A 562 4.40 3.48 -1.56
C HIS A 562 3.54 4.13 -0.47
N PRO A 563 3.08 3.39 0.55
CA PRO A 563 2.49 3.98 1.76
C PRO A 563 3.58 4.57 2.63
N ILE A 564 3.65 5.89 2.75
CA ILE A 564 4.66 6.58 3.55
C ILE A 564 4.10 6.92 4.94
N HIS A 565 4.80 6.49 5.98
CA HIS A 565 4.41 6.68 7.37
C HIS A 565 5.41 7.58 8.10
N LEU A 566 4.89 8.57 8.85
CA LEU A 566 5.64 9.42 9.77
C LEU A 566 5.25 9.08 11.20
N HIS A 567 6.22 8.68 12.01
CA HIS A 567 6.00 8.40 13.43
C HIS A 567 5.80 9.68 14.24
N GLY A 568 5.07 9.57 15.35
CA GLY A 568 4.98 10.58 16.41
C GLY A 568 4.21 11.86 16.07
N MET A 569 3.85 12.09 14.82
CA MET A 569 3.19 13.30 14.32
C MET A 569 2.12 12.95 13.28
N TRP A 570 1.21 13.89 13.03
CA TRP A 570 0.19 13.77 12.00
C TRP A 570 0.65 14.28 10.64
N SER A 571 0.12 13.67 9.58
CA SER A 571 0.22 14.14 8.20
C SER A 571 -1.12 14.74 7.78
N ASP A 572 -1.19 16.06 7.73
CA ASP A 572 -2.39 16.80 7.33
C ASP A 572 -2.37 16.98 5.80
N LEU A 573 -2.96 16.02 5.08
CA LEU A 573 -2.98 15.98 3.61
C LEU A 573 -3.67 17.23 3.03
N GLU A 574 -3.05 17.80 2.00
CA GLU A 574 -3.57 18.97 1.29
C GLU A 574 -4.14 18.59 -0.09
N ASP A 575 -5.07 19.41 -0.60
CA ASP A 575 -5.45 19.41 -2.01
C ASP A 575 -4.44 20.19 -2.88
N ASP A 576 -4.66 20.22 -4.20
CA ASP A 576 -3.79 20.91 -5.16
C ASP A 576 -3.75 22.44 -4.96
N GLN A 577 -4.71 23.01 -4.24
CA GLN A 577 -4.76 24.42 -3.88
C GLN A 577 -4.13 24.67 -2.50
N GLY A 578 -3.58 23.63 -1.86
CA GLY A 578 -2.99 23.69 -0.54
C GLY A 578 -4.00 23.71 0.60
N ASN A 579 -5.29 23.48 0.36
CA ASN A 579 -6.28 23.44 1.45
C ASN A 579 -6.18 22.12 2.21
N PHE A 580 -6.41 22.16 3.52
CA PHE A 580 -6.49 20.96 4.35
C PHE A 580 -7.64 20.05 3.90
N LEU A 581 -7.33 18.78 3.64
CA LEU A 581 -8.27 17.78 3.17
C LEU A 581 -8.59 16.78 4.28
N VAL A 582 -7.60 15.99 4.71
CA VAL A 582 -7.78 14.95 5.72
C VAL A 582 -6.50 14.73 6.52
N ARG A 583 -6.64 14.54 7.83
CA ARG A 583 -5.55 14.11 8.71
C ARG A 583 -5.37 12.60 8.64
N LYS A 584 -4.13 12.17 8.41
CA LYS A 584 -3.73 10.76 8.33
C LYS A 584 -2.39 10.54 9.02
N HIS A 585 -2.05 9.27 9.30
CA HIS A 585 -0.72 8.88 9.74
C HIS A 585 0.08 8.19 8.64
N THR A 586 -0.59 7.62 7.63
CA THR A 586 0.04 6.94 6.49
C THR A 586 -0.50 7.55 5.19
N ILE A 587 0.38 8.03 4.30
CA ILE A 587 0.00 8.59 3.00
C ILE A 587 0.41 7.64 1.89
N ASP A 588 -0.55 7.04 1.18
CA ASP A 588 -0.27 6.25 -0.01
C ASP A 588 0.24 7.14 -1.15
N MET A 589 1.25 6.69 -1.89
CA MET A 589 1.86 7.43 -3.00
C MET A 589 1.80 6.60 -4.28
N PRO A 590 0.81 6.82 -5.17
CA PRO A 590 0.74 6.17 -6.46
C PRO A 590 1.96 6.47 -7.36
N PRO A 591 2.23 5.64 -8.38
CA PRO A 591 3.32 5.89 -9.34
C PRO A 591 3.20 7.26 -10.00
N GLY A 592 4.33 7.93 -10.27
CA GLY A 592 4.37 9.19 -11.02
C GLY A 592 3.50 10.32 -10.45
N SER A 593 3.22 10.30 -9.14
CA SER A 593 2.33 11.25 -8.48
C SER A 593 3.09 12.17 -7.50
N LYS A 594 2.47 13.30 -7.15
CA LYS A 594 3.00 14.28 -6.21
C LYS A 594 1.97 14.63 -5.14
N ARG A 595 2.21 14.30 -3.87
CA ARG A 595 1.28 14.65 -2.78
C ARG A 595 2.01 15.51 -1.75
N SER A 596 1.28 16.43 -1.15
CA SER A 596 1.79 17.34 -0.14
C SER A 596 0.94 17.27 1.11
N TYR A 597 1.58 17.36 2.27
CA TYR A 597 0.90 17.40 3.54
C TYR A 597 1.65 18.28 4.53
N ARG A 598 0.91 18.83 5.48
CA ARG A 598 1.46 19.68 6.56
C ARG A 598 1.80 18.81 7.76
N VAL A 599 2.88 19.18 8.43
CA VAL A 599 3.32 18.59 9.70
C VAL A 599 3.49 19.72 10.71
N ARG A 600 2.92 19.54 11.89
CA ARG A 600 3.24 20.31 13.08
C ARG A 600 4.29 19.53 13.88
N ALA A 601 5.46 20.11 14.08
CA ALA A 601 6.55 19.47 14.81
C ALA A 601 6.36 19.60 16.33
N ASP A 602 5.35 18.93 16.89
CA ASP A 602 4.98 19.03 18.32
C ASP A 602 5.38 17.81 19.17
N ALA A 603 6.23 16.95 18.62
CA ALA A 603 6.76 15.76 19.29
C ALA A 603 8.31 15.78 19.28
N LEU A 604 8.92 16.12 20.42
CA LEU A 604 10.39 16.14 20.57
C LEU A 604 11.00 14.75 20.42
N GLY A 605 12.20 14.69 19.81
CA GLY A 605 13.00 13.48 19.69
C GLY A 605 13.21 13.02 18.25
N SER A 606 13.64 11.76 18.11
CA SER A 606 13.91 11.11 16.82
C SER A 606 12.77 10.18 16.45
N TRP A 607 12.29 10.30 15.22
CA TRP A 607 11.12 9.62 14.68
C TRP A 607 11.48 8.93 13.37
N ALA A 608 10.97 7.73 13.17
CA ALA A 608 11.12 7.05 11.89
C ALA A 608 10.18 7.67 10.84
N TYR A 609 10.66 7.72 9.60
CA TYR A 609 9.89 8.19 8.46
C TYR A 609 10.19 7.30 7.26
N HIS A 610 9.27 6.43 6.85
CA HIS A 610 9.58 5.36 5.91
C HIS A 610 8.39 4.88 5.09
N CYS A 611 8.70 4.14 4.02
CA CYS A 611 7.70 3.34 3.32
C CYS A 611 7.29 2.15 4.17
N HIS A 612 5.99 1.89 4.25
CA HIS A 612 5.43 0.80 5.05
C HIS A 612 5.33 -0.52 4.30
N LEU A 613 5.80 -0.58 3.05
CA LEU A 613 6.19 -1.85 2.45
C LEU A 613 7.48 -2.31 3.13
N LEU A 614 7.38 -3.35 3.98
CA LEU A 614 8.45 -3.78 4.89
C LEU A 614 9.78 -3.99 4.16
N TYR A 615 9.74 -4.63 2.98
CA TYR A 615 10.95 -4.88 2.19
C TYR A 615 11.50 -3.63 1.49
N HIS A 616 10.69 -2.59 1.28
CA HIS A 616 11.17 -1.29 0.77
C HIS A 616 11.85 -0.50 1.88
N MET A 617 11.29 -0.50 3.08
CA MET A 617 11.94 0.05 4.28
C MET A 617 13.32 -0.57 4.47
N GLU A 618 13.38 -1.91 4.55
CA GLU A 618 14.62 -2.64 4.77
C GLU A 618 15.64 -2.43 3.64
N ALA A 619 15.17 -2.26 2.40
CA ALA A 619 16.04 -1.96 1.26
C ALA A 619 16.58 -0.51 1.24
N GLY A 620 16.06 0.38 2.10
CA GLY A 620 16.59 1.72 2.32
C GLY A 620 15.59 2.88 2.21
N MET A 621 14.29 2.65 1.94
CA MET A 621 13.29 3.72 1.86
C MET A 621 12.85 4.16 3.25
N MET A 622 13.80 4.70 3.99
CA MET A 622 13.68 5.18 5.36
C MET A 622 14.51 6.45 5.53
N ARG A 623 14.01 7.33 6.40
CA ARG A 623 14.69 8.52 6.92
C ARG A 623 14.45 8.59 8.42
N THR A 624 15.31 9.36 9.07
CA THR A 624 15.07 9.84 10.43
C THR A 624 14.56 11.26 10.36
N VAL A 625 13.50 11.55 11.09
CA VAL A 625 13.02 12.89 11.41
C VAL A 625 13.45 13.21 12.83
N ARG A 626 14.06 14.38 13.05
CA ARG A 626 14.52 14.81 14.37
C ARG A 626 13.93 16.17 14.71
N VAL A 627 13.18 16.23 15.81
CA VAL A 627 12.58 17.46 16.33
C VAL A 627 13.39 17.93 17.53
N ASP A 628 14.06 19.07 17.39
CA ASP A 628 14.91 19.70 18.41
C ASP A 628 14.28 21.05 18.88
N GLU A 629 14.67 21.54 20.06
CA GLU A 629 14.19 22.82 20.65
C GLU A 629 14.77 24.08 20.00
#